data_AF-A0A2M9E8X8-F1
#
_entry.id   AF-A0A2M9E8X8-F1
#
_cell.length_a   1.000
_cell.length_b   1.000
_cell.length_c   1.000
_cell.angle_alpha   90.00
_cell.angle_beta   90.00
_cell.angle_gamma   90.00
#
_symmetry.space_group_name_H-M   'P 1'
#
loop_
_entity.id
_entity.type
_entity.pdbx_description
1 polymer ?
#
loop_
_entity_poly.entity_id
_entity_poly.type
_entity_poly.pdbx_seq_one_letter_code
_entity_poly.pdbx_strand_id
1 'polypeptide(L)'
;METRNSLQAAREIVPQVEAFFSGLPLAPEKFTVRVNRCEIPEGAEGRDRDDVYYIWVGVRGVAPDDNAGQVLEDVHARWQQAGWEITRFRRLDNGGVNLAAIEPGTGNRYVLDSGLNKGPNTYVVGMFSTPCLQSPSGAVQFGEIRNGLEAVPDFRPAALGNGSAGSGD
;
A
#
# COMPACT_ATOMS: atom_id res chain seq x y z
N MET A 1 20.47 -3.12 -10.40
CA MET A 1 19.59 -3.12 -9.21
C MET A 1 20.15 -2.09 -8.25
N GLU A 2 19.30 -1.29 -7.63
CA GLU A 2 19.76 -0.31 -6.65
C GLU A 2 20.08 -1.00 -5.31
N THR A 3 21.12 -0.53 -4.63
CA THR A 3 21.56 -1.08 -3.34
C THR A 3 21.05 -0.22 -2.20
N ARG A 4 20.31 -0.82 -1.26
CA ARG A 4 19.72 -0.12 -0.11
C ARG A 4 19.48 -1.07 1.06
N ASN A 5 19.51 -0.55 2.28
CA ASN A 5 19.09 -1.33 3.45
C ASN A 5 17.54 -1.40 3.51
N SER A 6 16.98 -2.52 3.95
CA SER A 6 15.52 -2.72 3.97
C SER A 6 14.78 -1.73 4.87
N LEU A 7 15.34 -1.38 6.03
CA LEU A 7 14.73 -0.39 6.91
C LEU A 7 14.81 1.02 6.31
N GLN A 8 15.91 1.35 5.65
CA GLN A 8 16.03 2.62 4.93
C GLN A 8 15.00 2.71 3.79
N ALA A 9 14.90 1.67 2.95
CA ALA A 9 13.91 1.62 1.88
C ALA A 9 12.47 1.76 2.42
N ALA A 10 12.17 1.13 3.55
CA ALA A 10 10.88 1.27 4.21
C ALA A 10 10.61 2.70 4.70
N ARG A 11 11.60 3.34 5.33
CA ARG A 11 11.50 4.75 5.79
C ARG A 11 11.31 5.75 4.65
N GLU A 12 11.68 5.40 3.43
CA GLU A 12 11.49 6.26 2.26
C GLU A 12 10.11 6.08 1.62
N ILE A 13 9.62 4.84 1.46
CA ILE A 13 8.32 4.59 0.82
C ILE A 13 7.13 4.82 1.75
N VAL A 14 7.27 4.54 3.06
CA VAL A 14 6.15 4.63 4.02
C VAL A 14 5.55 6.04 4.06
N PRO A 15 6.33 7.14 4.23
CA PRO A 15 5.76 8.49 4.24
C PRO A 15 5.07 8.87 2.93
N GLN A 16 5.54 8.35 1.78
CA GLN A 16 4.91 8.60 0.48
C GLN A 16 3.54 7.94 0.39
N VAL A 17 3.44 6.68 0.83
CA VAL A 17 2.17 5.94 0.88
C VAL A 17 1.19 6.59 1.85
N GLU A 18 1.66 7.04 3.02
CA GLU A 18 0.85 7.73 4.01
C GLU A 18 0.32 9.06 3.48
N ALA A 19 1.17 9.88 2.87
CA ALA A 19 0.77 11.15 2.26
C ALA A 19 -0.20 10.94 1.08
N PHE A 20 0.04 9.92 0.25
CA PHE A 20 -0.88 9.56 -0.82
C PHE A 20 -2.24 9.16 -0.27
N PHE A 21 -2.26 8.29 0.74
CA PHE A 21 -3.50 7.74 1.28
C PHE A 21 -4.29 8.74 2.12
N SER A 22 -3.62 9.61 2.88
CA SER A 22 -4.26 10.69 3.65
C SER A 22 -4.88 11.78 2.77
N GLY A 23 -4.42 11.91 1.53
CA GLY A 23 -5.03 12.77 0.52
C GLY A 23 -6.31 12.22 -0.11
N LEU A 24 -6.72 11.00 0.24
CA LEU A 24 -7.96 10.38 -0.24
C LEU A 24 -9.10 10.59 0.76
N PRO A 25 -10.36 10.68 0.31
CA PRO A 25 -11.53 10.77 1.19
C PRO A 25 -11.87 9.39 1.79
N LEU A 26 -10.91 8.77 2.49
CA LEU A 26 -11.02 7.45 3.08
C LEU A 26 -10.71 7.51 4.58
N ALA A 27 -11.49 6.82 5.40
CA ALA A 27 -11.14 6.59 6.79
C ALA A 27 -10.08 5.48 6.88
N PRO A 28 -8.90 5.72 7.46
CA PRO A 28 -7.87 4.70 7.59
C PRO A 28 -8.33 3.58 8.52
N GLU A 29 -8.10 2.32 8.11
CA GLU A 29 -8.51 1.15 8.90
C GLU A 29 -7.34 0.20 9.18
N LYS A 30 -6.47 -0.05 8.18
CA LYS A 30 -5.30 -0.89 8.33
C LYS A 30 -4.11 -0.34 7.57
N PHE A 31 -2.93 -0.56 8.14
CA PHE A 31 -1.64 -0.26 7.54
C PHE A 31 -0.65 -1.36 7.93
N THR A 32 0.15 -1.85 6.99
CA THR A 32 1.11 -2.93 7.23
C THR A 32 2.31 -2.77 6.32
N VAL A 33 3.52 -2.90 6.86
CA VAL A 33 4.77 -2.82 6.10
C VAL A 33 5.51 -4.14 6.19
N ARG A 34 5.98 -4.65 5.06
CA ARG A 34 6.68 -5.94 4.97
C ARG A 34 7.89 -5.86 4.07
N VAL A 35 8.89 -6.68 4.37
CA VAL A 35 10.00 -7.00 3.47
C VAL A 35 9.73 -8.36 2.85
N ASN A 36 9.70 -8.42 1.53
CA ASN A 36 9.43 -9.64 0.77
C ASN A 36 10.59 -9.95 -0.17
N ARG A 37 10.76 -11.24 -0.50
CA ARG A 37 11.69 -11.68 -1.55
C ARG A 37 11.17 -11.26 -2.91
N CYS A 38 12.06 -10.77 -3.77
CA CYS A 38 11.71 -10.64 -5.18
C CYS A 38 11.49 -12.00 -5.83
N GLU A 39 10.48 -12.10 -6.68
CA GLU A 39 10.29 -13.29 -7.51
C GLU A 39 11.39 -13.32 -8.58
N ILE A 40 12.24 -14.34 -8.50
CA ILE A 40 13.23 -14.65 -9.51
C ILE A 40 12.72 -15.91 -10.23
N PRO A 41 12.65 -15.93 -11.57
CA PRO A 41 12.16 -17.07 -12.32
C PRO A 41 12.83 -18.38 -11.91
N GLU A 42 12.06 -19.47 -11.93
CA GLU A 42 12.56 -20.81 -11.66
C GLU A 42 13.74 -21.15 -12.60
N GLY A 43 14.86 -21.59 -12.01
CA GLY A 43 16.07 -21.93 -12.75
C GLY A 43 16.99 -20.76 -13.10
N ALA A 44 16.62 -19.52 -12.79
CA ALA A 44 17.51 -18.37 -12.94
C ALA A 44 18.55 -18.32 -11.80
N GLU A 45 19.76 -17.89 -12.14
CA GLU A 45 20.85 -17.72 -11.17
C GLU A 45 20.44 -16.70 -10.09
N GLY A 46 20.64 -17.06 -8.82
CA GLY A 46 20.30 -16.21 -7.69
C GLY A 46 18.86 -16.32 -7.19
N ARG A 47 18.09 -17.36 -7.56
CA ARG A 47 16.73 -17.61 -7.05
C ARG A 47 16.62 -17.62 -5.53
N ASP A 48 17.62 -18.16 -4.85
CA ASP A 48 17.64 -18.29 -3.39
C ASP A 48 18.34 -17.10 -2.70
N ARG A 49 18.47 -15.95 -3.40
CA ARG A 49 19.12 -14.77 -2.84
C ARG A 49 18.30 -14.17 -1.71
N ASP A 50 18.87 -14.22 -0.52
CA ASP A 50 18.34 -13.58 0.67
C ASP A 50 18.67 -12.09 0.75
N ASP A 51 19.53 -11.57 -0.14
CA ASP A 51 19.94 -10.18 -0.18
C ASP A 51 19.13 -9.33 -1.19
N VAL A 52 18.22 -9.94 -1.95
CA VAL A 52 17.35 -9.24 -2.92
C VAL A 52 15.92 -9.21 -2.42
N TYR A 53 15.35 -8.01 -2.30
CA TYR A 53 14.07 -7.79 -1.65
C TYR A 53 13.28 -6.64 -2.28
N TYR A 54 12.01 -6.53 -1.91
CA TYR A 54 11.22 -5.30 -2.09
C TYR A 54 10.47 -4.98 -0.80
N ILE A 55 10.16 -3.71 -0.59
CA ILE A 55 9.24 -3.28 0.47
C ILE A 55 7.83 -3.34 -0.07
N TRP A 56 6.94 -3.96 0.69
CA TRP A 56 5.50 -4.00 0.44
C TRP A 56 4.79 -3.22 1.54
N VAL A 57 3.90 -2.32 1.14
CA VAL A 57 3.00 -1.60 2.05
C VAL A 57 1.57 -1.95 1.68
N GLY A 58 0.83 -2.50 2.63
CA GLY A 58 -0.59 -2.79 2.50
C GLY A 58 -1.41 -1.79 3.29
N VAL A 59 -2.45 -1.24 2.68
CA VAL A 59 -3.40 -0.34 3.34
C VAL A 59 -4.83 -0.79 3.09
N ARG A 60 -5.71 -0.47 4.04
CA ARG A 60 -7.15 -0.52 3.83
C ARG A 60 -7.77 0.74 4.41
N GLY A 61 -8.66 1.35 3.63
CA GLY A 61 -9.52 2.42 4.11
C GLY A 61 -10.96 2.19 3.72
N VAL A 62 -11.84 2.81 4.49
CA VAL A 62 -13.29 2.80 4.30
C VAL A 62 -13.68 4.07 3.57
N ALA A 63 -14.50 3.96 2.53
CA ALA A 63 -15.13 5.10 1.88
C ALA A 63 -16.43 5.43 2.64
N PRO A 64 -16.48 6.51 3.46
CA PRO A 64 -17.63 6.78 4.33
C PRO A 64 -18.93 7.06 3.57
N ASP A 65 -18.80 7.54 2.33
CA ASP A 65 -19.92 7.91 1.46
C ASP A 65 -20.29 6.80 0.46
N ASP A 66 -19.83 5.56 0.67
CA ASP A 66 -20.01 4.43 -0.24
C ASP A 66 -19.65 4.78 -1.70
N ASN A 67 -18.48 5.41 -1.89
CA ASN A 67 -17.99 5.92 -3.17
C ASN A 67 -16.59 5.40 -3.55
N ALA A 68 -16.14 4.26 -3.00
CA ALA A 68 -14.78 3.75 -3.21
C ALA A 68 -14.41 3.59 -4.70
N GLY A 69 -15.34 3.16 -5.55
CA GLY A 69 -15.13 3.08 -7.00
C GLY A 69 -14.79 4.45 -7.61
N GLN A 70 -15.56 5.49 -7.27
CA GLN A 70 -15.33 6.86 -7.74
C GLN A 70 -13.97 7.39 -7.26
N VAL A 71 -13.59 7.12 -6.01
CA VAL A 71 -12.28 7.51 -5.47
C VAL A 71 -11.15 6.96 -6.35
N LEU A 72 -11.26 5.71 -6.83
CA LEU A 72 -10.25 5.11 -7.71
C LEU A 72 -10.28 5.66 -9.14
N GLU A 73 -11.44 6.08 -9.66
CA GLU A 73 -11.51 6.79 -10.94
C GLU A 73 -10.81 8.16 -10.86
N ASP A 74 -11.01 8.89 -9.76
CA ASP A 74 -10.34 10.18 -9.54
C ASP A 74 -8.83 10.00 -9.39
N VAL A 75 -8.37 8.95 -8.70
CA VAL A 75 -6.94 8.59 -8.63
C VAL A 75 -6.40 8.30 -10.03
N HIS A 76 -7.11 7.50 -10.83
CA HIS A 76 -6.71 7.19 -12.21
C HIS A 76 -6.54 8.47 -13.05
N ALA A 77 -7.52 9.38 -13.00
CA ALA A 77 -7.44 10.65 -13.73
C ALA A 77 -6.22 11.49 -13.30
N ARG A 78 -5.94 11.58 -11.99
CA ARG A 78 -4.76 12.28 -11.46
C ARG A 78 -3.45 11.65 -11.93
N TRP A 79 -3.36 10.32 -11.90
CA TRP A 79 -2.17 9.59 -12.35
C TRP A 79 -1.92 9.76 -13.86
N GLN A 80 -2.98 9.73 -14.68
CA GLN A 80 -2.85 10.03 -16.12
C GLN A 80 -2.31 11.45 -16.35
N GLN A 81 -2.85 12.45 -15.64
CA GLN A 81 -2.39 13.85 -15.75
C GLN A 81 -0.94 14.02 -15.29
N ALA A 82 -0.52 13.26 -14.29
CA ALA A 82 0.85 13.27 -13.77
C ALA A 82 1.82 12.41 -14.60
N GLY A 83 1.38 11.77 -15.68
CA GLY A 83 2.23 10.96 -16.56
C GLY A 83 2.68 9.63 -15.98
N TRP A 84 1.91 9.06 -15.04
CA TRP A 84 2.20 7.73 -14.50
C TRP A 84 1.93 6.65 -15.54
N GLU A 85 2.70 5.57 -15.52
CA GLU A 85 2.45 4.41 -16.37
C GLU A 85 1.28 3.60 -15.78
N ILE A 86 0.10 3.69 -16.39
CA ILE A 86 -1.06 2.90 -16.00
C ILE A 86 -0.93 1.49 -16.57
N THR A 87 -0.62 0.51 -15.70
CA THR A 87 -0.45 -0.89 -16.10
C THR A 87 -1.75 -1.69 -16.05
N ARG A 88 -2.76 -1.17 -15.35
CA ARG A 88 -4.09 -1.77 -15.26
C ARG A 88 -5.12 -0.73 -14.85
N PHE A 89 -6.25 -0.70 -15.55
CA PHE A 89 -7.46 -0.01 -15.12
C PHE A 89 -8.66 -0.81 -15.58
N ARG A 90 -9.38 -1.43 -14.65
CA ARG A 90 -10.53 -2.29 -14.95
C ARG A 90 -11.69 -1.93 -14.05
N ARG A 91 -12.83 -1.62 -14.66
CA ARG A 91 -14.14 -1.65 -14.00
C ARG A 91 -14.60 -3.11 -13.90
N LEU A 92 -15.07 -3.48 -12.72
CA LEU A 92 -15.50 -4.84 -12.39
C LEU A 92 -17.03 -4.93 -12.48
N ASP A 93 -17.54 -6.14 -12.71
CA ASP A 93 -18.98 -6.36 -12.90
C ASP A 93 -19.80 -6.02 -11.64
N ASN A 94 -19.16 -6.10 -10.46
CA ASN A 94 -19.77 -5.66 -9.21
C ASN A 94 -19.76 -4.14 -9.03
N GLY A 95 -19.28 -3.35 -9.99
CA GLY A 95 -19.17 -1.89 -9.90
C GLY A 95 -17.87 -1.39 -9.27
N GLY A 96 -17.00 -2.28 -8.80
CA GLY A 96 -15.70 -1.91 -8.25
C GLY A 96 -14.68 -1.53 -9.31
N VAL A 97 -13.55 -0.98 -8.88
CA VAL A 97 -12.44 -0.61 -9.75
C VAL A 97 -11.17 -1.30 -9.27
N ASN A 98 -10.40 -1.82 -10.22
CA ASN A 98 -9.06 -2.32 -10.00
C ASN A 98 -8.07 -1.51 -10.84
N LEU A 99 -7.12 -0.85 -10.17
CA LEU A 99 -6.20 0.12 -10.75
C LEU A 99 -4.77 -0.27 -10.36
N ALA A 100 -3.84 -0.20 -11.30
CA ALA A 100 -2.42 -0.32 -11.03
C ALA A 100 -1.59 0.62 -11.90
N ALA A 101 -0.56 1.20 -11.31
CA ALA A 101 0.35 2.10 -11.99
C ALA A 101 1.79 2.00 -11.46
N ILE A 102 2.73 2.53 -12.24
CA ILE A 102 4.13 2.71 -11.86
C ILE A 102 4.40 4.21 -11.77
N GLU A 103 4.91 4.62 -10.61
CA GLU A 103 5.29 6.01 -10.32
C GLU A 103 6.55 6.40 -11.13
N PRO A 104 6.52 7.53 -11.87
CA PRO A 104 7.68 8.01 -12.59
C PRO A 104 8.80 8.43 -11.61
N GLY A 105 10.05 8.19 -12.01
CA GLY A 105 11.23 8.57 -11.22
C GLY A 105 11.64 7.52 -10.17
N THR A 106 10.70 6.98 -9.39
CA THR A 106 11.00 5.96 -8.36
C THR A 106 10.85 4.53 -8.87
N GLY A 107 9.95 4.31 -9.85
CA GLY A 107 9.56 2.97 -10.28
C GLY A 107 8.71 2.21 -9.25
N ASN A 108 8.24 2.88 -8.19
CA ASN A 108 7.34 2.29 -7.21
C ASN A 108 6.03 1.85 -7.88
N ARG A 109 5.52 0.69 -7.49
CA ARG A 109 4.28 0.12 -8.01
C ARG A 109 3.15 0.38 -7.03
N TYR A 110 2.05 0.92 -7.54
CA TYR A 110 0.84 1.23 -6.79
C TYR A 110 -0.29 0.37 -7.35
N VAL A 111 -0.97 -0.39 -6.50
CA VAL A 111 -2.15 -1.19 -6.86
C VAL A 111 -3.27 -0.84 -5.90
N LEU A 112 -4.45 -0.52 -6.43
CA LEU A 112 -5.64 -0.16 -5.68
C LEU A 112 -6.82 -1.00 -6.16
N ASP A 113 -7.65 -1.46 -5.23
CA ASP A 113 -8.82 -2.28 -5.52
C ASP A 113 -10.00 -1.90 -4.61
N SER A 114 -11.18 -1.70 -5.21
CA SER A 114 -12.43 -1.51 -4.49
C SER A 114 -13.43 -2.66 -4.64
N GLY A 115 -13.16 -3.62 -5.54
CA GLY A 115 -14.08 -4.71 -5.92
C GLY A 115 -14.29 -5.82 -4.89
N LEU A 116 -14.12 -5.54 -3.60
CA LEU A 116 -14.21 -6.53 -2.54
C LEU A 116 -15.66 -6.98 -2.28
N ASN A 117 -15.84 -8.25 -1.90
CA ASN A 117 -17.15 -8.88 -1.69
C ASN A 117 -18.02 -8.21 -0.61
N LYS A 118 -17.45 -7.39 0.29
CA LYS A 118 -18.22 -6.64 1.30
C LYS A 118 -18.94 -5.41 0.72
N GLY A 119 -18.72 -5.10 -0.56
CA GLY A 119 -19.32 -3.98 -1.27
C GLY A 119 -18.26 -3.29 -2.14
N PRO A 120 -18.48 -3.12 -3.45
CA PRO A 120 -17.54 -2.49 -4.41
C PRO A 120 -17.18 -1.03 -4.06
N ASN A 121 -17.97 -0.45 -3.16
CA ASN A 121 -18.03 0.97 -2.86
C ASN A 121 -17.65 1.29 -1.41
N THR A 122 -17.44 0.26 -0.58
CA THR A 122 -17.23 0.44 0.86
C THR A 122 -15.76 0.54 1.23
N TYR A 123 -14.88 -0.19 0.54
CA TYR A 123 -13.46 -0.27 0.88
C TYR A 123 -12.58 0.04 -0.33
N VAL A 124 -11.43 0.64 -0.04
CA VAL A 124 -10.28 0.63 -0.93
C VAL A 124 -9.17 -0.14 -0.23
N VAL A 125 -8.60 -1.13 -0.91
CA VAL A 125 -7.35 -1.79 -0.50
C VAL A 125 -6.24 -1.34 -1.43
N GLY A 126 -5.15 -0.88 -0.84
CA GLY A 126 -3.94 -0.50 -1.56
C GLY A 126 -2.80 -1.46 -1.26
N MET A 127 -2.02 -1.77 -2.29
CA MET A 127 -0.74 -2.46 -2.20
C MET A 127 0.30 -1.64 -2.94
N PHE A 128 1.33 -1.22 -2.21
CA PHE A 128 2.41 -0.39 -2.74
C PHE A 128 3.71 -1.14 -2.60
N SER A 129 4.61 -0.99 -3.56
CA SER A 129 5.91 -1.64 -3.47
C SER A 129 7.02 -0.88 -4.16
N THR A 130 8.22 -1.01 -3.62
CA THR A 130 9.44 -0.59 -4.32
C THR A 130 9.73 -1.52 -5.49
N PRO A 131 10.57 -1.12 -6.45
CA PRO A 131 11.31 -2.07 -7.26
C PRO A 131 12.12 -3.06 -6.39
N CYS A 132 12.67 -4.08 -7.03
CA CYS A 132 13.66 -4.94 -6.39
C CYS A 132 14.92 -4.15 -6.03
N LEU A 133 15.35 -4.28 -4.79
CA LEU A 133 16.52 -3.67 -4.18
C LEU A 133 17.46 -4.77 -3.70
N GLN A 134 18.75 -4.43 -3.62
CA GLN A 134 19.77 -5.32 -3.06
C GLN A 134 20.27 -4.76 -1.73
N SER A 135 20.34 -5.60 -0.70
CA SER A 135 20.88 -5.23 0.61
C SER A 135 22.41 -5.22 0.60
N PRO A 136 23.07 -4.09 0.95
CA PRO A 136 24.53 -4.02 1.01
C PRO A 136 25.11 -4.85 2.16
N SER A 137 24.31 -5.15 3.18
CA SER A 137 24.71 -5.93 4.36
C SER A 137 24.52 -7.44 4.17
N GLY A 138 24.11 -7.89 2.98
CA GLY A 138 23.79 -9.29 2.71
C GLY A 138 22.35 -9.64 3.09
N ALA A 139 22.15 -10.82 3.67
CA ALA A 139 20.83 -11.39 3.92
C ALA A 139 19.87 -10.44 4.67
N VAL A 140 18.60 -10.48 4.27
CA VAL A 140 17.52 -9.62 4.78
C VAL A 140 16.57 -10.42 5.65
N GLN A 141 16.12 -9.82 6.75
CA GLN A 141 15.03 -10.38 7.55
C GLN A 141 13.70 -10.12 6.83
N PHE A 142 13.16 -11.16 6.19
CA PHE A 142 11.85 -11.11 5.55
C PHE A 142 10.71 -11.18 6.56
N GLY A 143 9.59 -10.53 6.24
CA GLY A 143 8.41 -10.47 7.09
C GLY A 143 7.95 -9.05 7.40
N GLU A 144 7.09 -8.92 8.40
CA GLU A 144 6.54 -7.64 8.83
C GLU A 144 7.58 -6.78 9.56
N ILE A 145 7.66 -5.49 9.21
CA ILE A 145 8.49 -4.52 9.92
C ILE A 145 7.66 -3.93 11.05
N ARG A 146 7.85 -4.46 12.27
CA ARG A 146 7.10 -4.00 13.46
C ARG A 146 7.82 -2.91 14.25
N ASN A 147 9.16 -2.89 14.20
CA ASN A 147 10.01 -1.98 14.96
C ASN A 147 10.95 -1.21 14.01
N GLY A 148 11.33 0.02 14.37
CA GLY A 148 12.32 0.81 13.61
C GLY A 148 11.74 1.80 12.59
N LEU A 149 10.41 1.83 12.42
CA LEU A 149 9.68 2.87 11.67
C LEU A 149 9.16 3.99 12.60
N GLU A 150 9.72 4.14 13.80
CA GLU A 150 9.31 5.11 14.82
C GLU A 150 9.58 6.55 14.38
N ALA A 151 8.75 7.04 13.48
CA ALA A 151 8.60 8.44 13.07
C ALA A 151 7.24 8.68 12.35
N VAL A 152 6.20 7.87 12.61
CA VAL A 152 4.87 8.13 12.06
C VAL A 152 3.86 8.36 13.18
N PRO A 153 3.43 9.61 13.41
CA PRO A 153 2.20 9.89 14.14
C PRO A 153 0.99 9.61 13.23
N ASP A 154 -0.05 8.99 13.81
CA ASP A 154 -1.45 9.02 13.34
C ASP A 154 -2.02 7.95 12.39
N PHE A 155 -1.42 6.76 12.27
CA PHE A 155 -2.22 5.55 11.94
C PHE A 155 -2.82 4.92 13.21
N ARG A 156 -3.52 5.73 14.02
CA ARG A 156 -4.32 5.24 15.14
C ARG A 156 -5.76 5.05 14.64
N PRO A 157 -6.30 3.82 14.60
CA PRO A 157 -7.73 3.66 14.44
C PRO A 157 -8.39 4.41 15.59
N ALA A 158 -9.36 5.28 15.28
CA ALA A 158 -10.15 5.96 16.31
C ALA A 158 -10.65 4.90 17.29
N ALA A 159 -10.27 5.04 18.57
CA ALA A 159 -10.75 4.16 19.62
C ALA A 159 -12.28 4.19 19.55
N LEU A 160 -12.88 3.02 19.31
CA LEU A 160 -14.32 2.82 19.46
C LEU A 160 -14.70 3.40 20.82
N GLY A 161 -15.48 4.49 20.80
CA GLY A 161 -16.01 5.09 22.01
C GLY A 161 -16.75 4.01 22.76
N ASN A 162 -16.22 3.63 23.92
CA ASN A 162 -17.00 2.94 24.94
C ASN A 162 -18.09 3.91 25.38
N GLY A 163 -19.22 3.87 24.68
CA GLY A 163 -20.49 4.35 25.22
C GLY A 163 -20.86 3.45 26.39
N SER A 164 -20.28 3.72 27.56
CA SER A 164 -20.84 3.23 28.81
C SER A 164 -22.14 3.98 29.03
N ALA A 165 -23.24 3.28 28.71
CA ALA A 165 -24.53 3.52 29.31
C ALA A 165 -24.39 3.62 30.83
N GLY A 166 -24.95 4.68 31.39
CA GLY A 166 -25.04 4.94 32.82
C GLY A 166 -26.30 5.74 33.09
N SER A 167 -27.44 5.06 33.02
CA SER A 167 -28.71 5.45 33.63
C SER A 167 -28.62 5.46 35.15
N GLY A 168 -29.23 6.44 35.82
CA GLY A 168 -29.59 6.33 37.24
C GLY A 168 -29.64 7.67 37.97
N ASP A 169 -30.87 8.20 38.06
CA ASP A 169 -31.48 9.10 39.07
C ASP A 169 -30.66 10.20 39.76
#